data_AF-A0A3M7QR36-F1
#
_entry.id   AF-A0A3M7QR36-F1
#
_cell.length_a   1.000
_cell.length_b   1.000
_cell.length_c   1.000
_cell.angle_alpha   90.00
_cell.angle_beta   90.00
_cell.angle_gamma   90.00
#
_symmetry.space_group_name_H-M   'P 1'
#
loop_
_entity.id
_entity.type
_entity.pdbx_description
1 polymer ?
#
loop_
_entity_poly.entity_id
_entity_poly.type
_entity_poly.pdbx_seq_one_letter_code
_entity_poly.pdbx_strand_id
1 'polypeptide(L)'
;LNRCRNNATCIENSLNKTYSCECFTENNQTSLYYGTYCEKKIDVCSNETCSNHGYCKEENNAPICACFYMYSGDKCEKESEELKKNKMIVKTTTIIAIIIVCQKEN
;
A
#
# COMPACT_ATOMS: atom_id res chain seq x y z
N LEU A 1 19.55 1.64 32.57
CA LEU A 1 18.64 0.66 31.93
C LEU A 1 18.35 1.15 30.51
N ASN A 2 18.99 0.57 29.50
CA ASN A 2 18.75 0.94 28.09
C ASN A 2 17.34 0.49 27.69
N ARG A 3 16.49 1.44 27.25
CA ARG A 3 15.11 1.16 26.81
C ARG A 3 14.93 1.14 25.30
N CYS A 4 15.98 1.44 24.53
CA CYS A 4 15.92 1.44 23.07
C CYS A 4 15.52 0.05 22.55
N ARG A 5 14.61 0.00 21.57
CA ARG A 5 14.07 -1.22 20.95
C ARG A 5 14.53 -1.36 19.50
N ASN A 6 14.23 -2.50 18.87
CA ASN A 6 14.40 -2.71 17.43
C ASN A 6 15.80 -2.34 16.87
N ASN A 7 16.84 -2.84 17.54
CA ASN A 7 18.25 -2.61 17.22
C ASN A 7 18.71 -1.15 17.22
N ALA A 8 17.94 -0.24 17.83
CA ALA A 8 18.31 1.17 17.93
C ALA A 8 19.60 1.37 18.76
N THR A 9 20.40 2.35 18.34
CA THR A 9 21.63 2.76 19.01
C THR A 9 21.31 3.68 20.18
N CYS A 10 21.85 3.36 21.37
CA CYS A 10 21.71 4.23 22.54
C CYS A 10 22.85 5.24 22.57
N ILE A 11 22.50 6.52 22.43
CA ILE A 11 23.45 7.63 22.47
C ILE A 11 23.34 8.29 23.84
N GLU A 12 24.39 8.20 24.64
CA GLU A 12 24.46 8.87 25.93
C GLU A 12 24.86 10.33 25.78
N ASN A 13 24.23 11.21 26.56
CA ASN A 13 24.60 12.62 26.65
C ASN A 13 25.22 12.89 28.03
N SER A 14 26.55 12.98 28.04
CA SER A 14 27.34 13.15 29.25
C SER A 14 27.15 14.49 29.97
N LEU A 15 26.65 15.53 29.28
CA LEU A 15 26.48 16.87 29.85
C LEU A 15 25.26 16.96 30.79
N ASN A 16 24.19 16.26 30.46
CA ASN A 16 22.92 16.31 31.21
C ASN A 16 22.52 14.96 31.83
N LYS A 17 23.39 13.93 31.74
CA LYS A 17 23.12 12.55 32.20
C LYS A 17 21.85 11.95 31.59
N THR A 18 21.54 12.31 30.34
CA THR A 18 20.41 11.73 29.58
C THR A 18 20.91 10.77 28.50
N TYR A 19 19.99 10.12 27.81
CA TYR A 19 20.29 9.33 26.61
C TYR A 19 19.17 9.51 25.58
N SER A 20 19.49 9.26 24.31
CA SER A 20 18.54 9.22 23.20
C SER A 20 18.71 7.92 22.41
N CYS A 21 17.62 7.45 21.80
CA CYS A 21 17.66 6.30 20.90
C CYS A 21 17.72 6.80 19.46
N GLU A 22 18.73 6.36 18.72
CA GLU A 22 18.81 6.53 17.28
C GLU A 22 18.26 5.26 16.62
N CYS A 23 17.11 5.39 15.95
CA CYS A 23 16.45 4.26 15.31
C CYS A 23 17.28 3.78 14.13
N PHE A 24 17.56 2.48 14.14
CA PHE A 24 18.59 1.86 13.33
C PHE A 24 18.40 2.03 11.83
N THR A 25 19.47 2.41 11.11
CA THR A 25 19.54 2.43 9.65
C THR A 25 20.60 1.42 9.20
N GLU A 26 20.19 0.26 8.73
CA GLU A 26 21.12 -0.74 8.18
C GLU A 26 21.19 -0.62 6.66
N ASN A 27 22.39 -0.69 6.08
CA ASN A 27 22.59 -0.73 4.62
C ASN A 27 21.90 0.40 3.82
N ASN A 28 21.94 1.63 4.34
CA ASN A 28 21.30 2.80 3.73
C ASN A 28 19.76 2.68 3.58
N GLN A 29 19.14 1.74 4.31
CA GLN A 29 17.69 1.56 4.38
C GLN A 29 17.14 2.33 5.59
N THR A 30 16.11 3.15 5.34
CA THR A 30 15.41 3.93 6.36
C THR A 30 14.90 3.00 7.47
N SER A 31 15.10 3.39 8.73
CA SER A 31 14.53 2.67 9.87
C SER A 31 13.02 2.54 9.70
N LEU A 32 12.50 1.31 9.71
CA LEU A 32 11.05 1.07 9.77
C LEU A 32 10.48 1.33 11.18
N TYR A 33 11.27 1.90 12.09
CA TYR A 33 10.84 2.13 13.46
C TYR A 33 11.01 3.59 13.87
N TYR A 34 10.07 4.08 14.66
CA TYR A 34 10.03 5.44 15.16
C TYR A 34 9.51 5.49 16.61
N GLY A 35 9.52 6.67 17.21
CA GLY A 35 9.17 6.88 18.62
C GLY A 35 10.41 7.10 19.48
N THR A 36 10.20 7.52 20.74
CA THR A 36 11.30 7.88 21.66
C THR A 36 12.26 6.73 21.92
N TYR A 37 11.75 5.49 21.85
CA TYR A 37 12.52 4.27 22.08
C TYR A 37 12.54 3.37 20.83
N CYS A 38 12.18 3.91 19.66
CA CYS A 38 12.05 3.17 18.40
C CYS A 38 11.06 2.00 18.50
N GLU A 39 9.99 2.18 19.27
CA GLU A 39 9.02 1.14 19.60
C GLU A 39 7.88 0.98 18.58
N LYS A 40 7.66 1.98 17.73
CA LYS A 40 6.56 1.99 16.76
C LYS A 40 7.06 1.58 15.38
N LYS A 41 6.37 0.65 14.72
CA LYS A 41 6.67 0.28 13.33
C LYS A 41 5.99 1.25 12.37
N ILE A 42 6.70 1.69 11.34
CA ILE A 42 6.15 2.44 10.21
C ILE A 42 5.26 1.49 9.41
N ASP A 43 4.02 1.90 9.19
CA ASP A 43 3.15 1.25 8.23
C ASP A 43 3.47 1.77 6.83
N VAL A 44 4.20 0.97 6.06
CA VAL A 44 4.61 1.32 4.68
C VAL A 44 3.42 1.39 3.72
N CYS A 45 2.27 0.82 4.08
CA CYS A 45 1.07 0.81 3.25
C CYS A 45 0.13 2.00 3.50
N SER A 46 0.34 2.81 4.55
CA SER A 46 -0.56 3.90 4.94
C SER A 46 -0.86 4.90 3.81
N ASN A 47 0.08 5.12 2.88
CA ASN A 47 -0.07 6.07 1.78
C ASN A 47 -0.12 5.40 0.39
N GLU A 48 -0.19 4.07 0.33
CA GLU A 48 -0.11 3.33 -0.93
C GLU A 48 -1.49 2.92 -1.42
N THR A 49 -1.82 3.36 -2.65
CA THR A 49 -3.10 3.05 -3.30
C THR A 49 -2.86 2.16 -4.52
N CYS A 50 -3.35 0.93 -4.46
CA CYS A 50 -3.25 -0.07 -5.53
C CYS A 50 -4.35 0.08 -6.59
N SER A 51 -4.56 1.32 -7.07
CA SER A 51 -5.60 1.71 -8.04
C SER A 51 -7.02 1.20 -7.74
N ASN A 52 -7.32 0.90 -6.46
CA ASN A 52 -8.55 0.21 -6.02
C ASN A 52 -8.78 -1.18 -6.64
N HIS A 53 -7.75 -1.78 -7.25
CA HIS A 53 -7.80 -3.07 -7.91
C HIS A 53 -6.87 -4.11 -7.26
N GLY A 54 -6.56 -3.89 -5.99
CA GLY A 54 -5.72 -4.73 -5.17
C GLY A 54 -5.65 -4.20 -3.75
N TYR A 55 -4.81 -4.82 -2.95
CA TYR A 55 -4.49 -4.37 -1.60
C TYR A 55 -2.97 -4.23 -1.43
N CYS A 56 -2.55 -3.27 -0.61
CA CYS A 56 -1.15 -3.13 -0.26
C CYS A 56 -0.75 -4.19 0.77
N LYS A 57 0.43 -4.76 0.62
CA LYS A 57 1.10 -5.62 1.60
C LYS A 57 2.57 -5.20 1.72
N GLU A 58 3.15 -5.41 2.89
CA GLU A 58 4.58 -5.22 3.11
C GLU A 58 5.35 -6.47 2.67
N GLU A 59 6.39 -6.27 1.86
CA GLU A 59 7.31 -7.33 1.43
C GLU A 59 8.73 -6.74 1.37
N ASN A 60 9.69 -7.34 2.08
CA ASN A 60 11.06 -6.84 2.22
C ASN A 60 11.15 -5.36 2.63
N ASN A 61 10.36 -4.95 3.64
CA ASN A 61 10.29 -3.57 4.14
C ASN A 61 9.81 -2.53 3.10
N ALA A 62 9.24 -2.97 1.98
CA ALA A 62 8.69 -2.12 0.95
C ALA A 62 7.19 -2.41 0.77
N PRO A 63 6.39 -1.40 0.39
CA PRO A 63 5.00 -1.64 0.02
C PRO A 63 4.91 -2.27 -1.38
N ILE A 64 4.12 -3.33 -1.50
CA ILE A 64 3.83 -4.01 -2.76
C ILE A 64 2.32 -4.17 -2.91
N CYS A 65 1.81 -3.92 -4.11
CA CYS A 65 0.40 -4.16 -4.43
C CYS A 65 0.15 -5.61 -4.83
N ALA A 66 -0.71 -6.29 -4.08
CA ALA A 66 -1.29 -7.57 -4.46
C ALA A 66 -2.57 -7.33 -5.27
N CYS A 67 -2.49 -7.54 -6.58
CA CYS A 67 -3.61 -7.26 -7.50
C CYS A 67 -4.69 -8.33 -7.43
N PHE A 68 -5.94 -7.88 -7.56
CA PHE A 68 -7.08 -8.77 -7.75
C PHE A 68 -7.06 -9.43 -9.12
N TYR A 69 -7.88 -10.46 -9.28
CA TYR A 69 -8.01 -11.17 -10.54
C TYR A 69 -8.35 -10.20 -11.69
N MET A 70 -7.72 -10.42 -12.86
CA MET A 70 -7.78 -9.57 -14.05
C MET A 70 -7.07 -8.20 -13.99
N TYR A 71 -6.33 -7.90 -12.92
CA TYR A 71 -5.52 -6.69 -12.81
C TYR A 71 -4.03 -7.00 -12.64
N SER A 72 -3.18 -6.07 -13.09
CA SER A 72 -1.72 -6.21 -13.07
C SER A 72 -1.02 -4.84 -13.09
N GLY A 73 0.30 -4.83 -12.98
CA GLY A 73 1.11 -3.62 -12.84
C GLY A 73 1.47 -3.31 -11.39
N ASP A 74 2.42 -2.41 -11.19
CA ASP A 74 2.98 -2.12 -9.86
C ASP A 74 1.95 -1.52 -8.91
N LYS A 75 0.93 -0.85 -9.46
CA LYS A 75 -0.21 -0.30 -8.72
C LYS A 75 -1.54 -0.90 -9.17
N CYS A 76 -1.54 -2.08 -9.79
CA CYS A 76 -2.73 -2.75 -10.30
C CYS A 76 -3.55 -1.90 -11.31
N GLU A 77 -2.85 -1.05 -12.08
CA GLU A 77 -3.44 -0.11 -13.01
C GLU A 77 -3.80 -0.72 -14.38
N LYS A 78 -3.29 -1.91 -14.68
CA LYS A 78 -3.47 -2.57 -15.98
C LYS A 78 -4.58 -3.62 -15.92
N GLU A 79 -5.61 -3.43 -16.72
CA GLU A 79 -6.70 -4.38 -16.92
C GLU A 79 -6.32 -5.47 -17.93
N SER A 80 -6.76 -6.70 -17.68
CA SER A 80 -6.66 -7.79 -18.64
C SER A 80 -7.54 -7.54 -19.87
N GLU A 81 -7.17 -8.11 -21.00
CA GLU A 81 -7.98 -8.03 -22.23
C GLU A 81 -9.36 -8.66 -22.06
N GLU A 82 -9.47 -9.68 -21.21
CA GLU A 82 -10.75 -10.31 -20.88
C GLU A 82 -11.68 -9.36 -20.11
N LEU A 83 -11.15 -8.63 -19.12
CA LEU A 83 -11.92 -7.64 -18.39
C LEU A 83 -12.41 -6.50 -19.29
N LYS A 84 -11.54 -6.03 -20.19
CA LYS A 84 -11.90 -4.99 -21.17
C LYS A 84 -13.05 -5.44 -22.06
N LYS A 85 -12.99 -6.67 -22.58
CA LYS A 85 -14.07 -7.27 -23.38
C LYS A 85 -15.36 -7.40 -22.58
N ASN A 86 -15.30 -7.93 -21.36
CA ASN A 86 -16.47 -8.11 -20.50
C ASN A 86 -17.14 -6.76 -20.18
N LYS A 87 -16.37 -5.72 -19.87
CA LYS A 87 -16.89 -4.36 -19.68
C LYS A 87 -17.58 -3.82 -20.94
N MET A 88 -17.03 -4.09 -22.12
CA MET A 88 -17.63 -3.67 -23.40
C MET A 88 -18.96 -4.40 -23.64
N ILE A 89 -19.02 -5.71 -23.40
CA ILE A 89 -20.24 -6.51 -23.57
C ILE A 89 -21.35 -6.01 -22.63
N VAL A 90 -21.03 -5.78 -21.35
CA VAL A 90 -22.00 -5.27 -20.37
C VAL A 90 -22.52 -3.89 -20.77
N LYS A 91 -21.64 -3.00 -21.24
CA LYS A 91 -22.06 -1.68 -21.74
C LYS A 91 -23.00 -1.80 -22.94
N THR A 92 -22.65 -2.60 -23.93
CA THR A 92 -23.48 -2.78 -25.15
C THR A 92 -24.83 -3.42 -24.83
N THR A 93 -24.86 -4.45 -23.98
CA THR A 93 -26.12 -5.10 -23.56
C THR A 93 -27.03 -4.17 -22.77
N THR A 94 -26.45 -3.32 -21.90
CA THR A 94 -27.22 -2.30 -21.18
C THR A 94 -27.85 -1.29 -22.14
N ILE A 95 -27.09 -0.82 -23.14
CA ILE A 95 -27.59 0.10 -24.17
C ILE A 95 -28.74 -0.54 -24.96
N ILE A 96 -28.57 -1.80 -25.40
CA ILE A 96 -29.62 -2.54 -26.13
C ILE A 96 -30.87 -2.70 -25.26
N ALA A 97 -30.72 -3.04 -23.97
CA ALA A 97 -31.84 -3.17 -23.04
C ALA A 97 -32.62 -1.85 -22.90
N ILE A 98 -31.92 -0.72 -22.77
CA ILE A 98 -32.55 0.61 -22.74
C ILE A 98 -33.33 0.88 -24.03
N ILE A 99 -32.75 0.57 -25.19
CA ILE A 99 -33.44 0.76 -26.48
C ILE A 99 -34.72 -0.09 -26.55
N ILE A 100 -34.67 -1.36 -26.14
CA ILE A 100 -35.84 -2.24 -26.14
C ILE A 100 -36.93 -1.71 -25.19
N VAL A 101 -36.55 -1.25 -24.00
CA VAL A 101 -37.50 -0.64 -23.06
C VAL A 101 -38.14 0.61 -23.69
N CYS A 102 -37.34 1.51 -24.27
CA CYS A 102 -37.83 2.71 -24.94
C CYS A 102 -38.71 2.42 -26.18
N GLN A 103 -38.45 1.33 -26.91
CA GLN A 103 -39.24 0.94 -28.08
C GLN A 103 -40.57 0.25 -27.72
N LYS A 104 -40.70 -0.26 -26.50
CA LYS A 104 -41.92 -0.94 -26.01
C LYS A 104 -42.95 0.03 -25.41
N GLU A 105 -42.54 1.26 -25.11
CA GLU A 105 -43.40 2.31 -24.52
C GLU A 105 -44.05 3.23 -25.58
N ASN A 106 -43.84 2.96 -26.88
CA ASN A 106 -44.52 3.59 -28.02
C ASN A 106 -45.42 2.58 -28.74
#